data_AF-A0A101FWM8-F1
#
_entry.id   AF-A0A101FWM8-F1
#
_cell.length_a   1.000
_cell.length_b   1.000
_cell.length_c   1.000
_cell.angle_alpha   90.00
_cell.angle_beta   90.00
_cell.angle_gamma   90.00
#
_symmetry.space_group_name_H-M   'P 1'
#
loop_
_entity.id
_entity.type
_entity.pdbx_description
1 polymer ?
#
loop_
_entity_poly.entity_id
_entity_poly.type
_entity_poly.pdbx_seq_one_letter_code
_entity_poly.pdbx_strand_id
1 'polypeptide(L)'
;FLEYQSGWVFGFPPDAANDPYPIGFGATLDTGLYKELMISARVLDQGFYGWRDGSRLNLSFYGGRTARLAPELNAGSAAIMALFGSLYLPEAWDHHMYGDDSFLSFYREIFGDELARAAAVEPYLSHTIQQPELMLPFPIGEAWSFTGGPHITWQTGTPRGAVDFAPITGEPACAVSAWWTTAAASGLVVRSDWNVVALDLDGDGDEGTGWVLIYMHIAEKDKPAVGTWLEKDARLGHPSCEGGSATGTHVHFARKYNGEWFGVGDPLPMVLSGWRVFAGDRRYEGFMQKGELIVTAVPYGSSDAKIIRDE
;
A
#
# COMPACT_ATOMS: atom_id res chain seq x y z
N PHE A 1 -7.93 8.68 17.05
CA PHE A 1 -7.07 9.84 16.73
C PHE A 1 -7.88 11.03 16.27
N LEU A 2 -8.67 10.94 15.17
CA LEU A 2 -9.56 12.03 14.74
C LEU A 2 -10.45 12.53 15.90
N GLU A 3 -11.16 11.63 16.57
CA GLU A 3 -11.96 12.00 17.74
C GLU A 3 -11.13 12.66 18.86
N TYR A 4 -9.93 12.13 19.13
CA TYR A 4 -9.06 12.68 20.17
C TYR A 4 -8.62 14.13 19.85
N GLN A 5 -8.38 14.44 18.58
CA GLN A 5 -7.96 15.76 18.15
C GLN A 5 -9.12 16.74 18.03
N SER A 6 -10.23 16.28 17.44
CA SER A 6 -11.27 17.17 16.98
C SER A 6 -12.56 17.04 17.78
N GLY A 7 -12.90 15.87 18.34
CA GLY A 7 -14.21 15.59 18.94
C GLY A 7 -15.36 15.48 17.91
N TRP A 8 -15.05 15.26 16.63
CA TRP A 8 -16.04 15.28 15.54
C TRP A 8 -16.73 13.93 15.26
N VAL A 9 -16.21 12.83 15.81
CA VAL A 9 -16.77 11.50 15.58
C VAL A 9 -17.96 11.26 16.51
N PHE A 10 -17.83 11.64 17.79
CA PHE A 10 -18.90 11.47 18.78
C PHE A 10 -19.63 12.78 19.12
N GLY A 11 -19.18 13.90 18.56
CA GLY A 11 -19.74 15.21 18.86
C GLY A 11 -19.67 16.18 17.69
N PHE A 12 -20.07 17.42 18.01
CA PHE A 12 -19.97 18.57 17.12
C PHE A 12 -19.49 19.74 17.97
N PRO A 13 -18.15 19.91 18.14
CA PRO A 13 -17.62 20.95 19.00
C PRO A 13 -17.98 22.35 18.48
N PRO A 14 -17.90 23.39 19.32
CA PRO A 14 -18.14 24.75 18.89
C PRO A 14 -17.29 25.10 17.66
N ASP A 15 -17.94 25.71 16.65
CA ASP A 15 -17.32 26.16 15.40
C ASP A 15 -16.76 25.05 14.46
N ALA A 16 -17.09 23.78 14.70
CA ALA A 16 -16.64 22.66 13.86
C ALA A 16 -16.88 22.88 12.34
N ALA A 17 -18.02 23.47 11.97
CA ALA A 17 -18.34 23.74 10.56
C ALA A 17 -17.35 24.69 9.86
N ASN A 18 -16.68 25.56 10.62
CA ASN A 18 -15.78 26.57 10.08
C ASN A 18 -14.30 26.29 10.36
N ASP A 19 -13.99 25.25 11.14
CA ASP A 19 -12.60 24.87 11.43
C ASP A 19 -11.96 24.19 10.20
N PRO A 20 -10.96 24.84 9.57
CA PRO A 20 -10.30 24.30 8.40
C PRO A 20 -9.25 23.23 8.73
N TYR A 21 -8.93 23.00 10.01
CA TYR A 21 -7.89 22.06 10.46
C TYR A 21 -8.34 21.22 11.67
N PRO A 22 -9.40 20.40 11.54
CA PRO A 22 -9.88 19.56 12.64
C PRO A 22 -8.83 18.68 13.33
N ILE A 23 -7.79 18.24 12.62
CA ILE A 23 -6.70 17.43 13.19
C ILE A 23 -5.55 18.30 13.72
N GLY A 24 -5.42 19.53 13.22
CA GLY A 24 -4.47 20.52 13.73
C GLY A 24 -3.15 20.62 12.97
N PHE A 25 -3.06 20.13 11.72
CA PHE A 25 -1.82 20.24 10.94
C PHE A 25 -1.51 21.67 10.50
N GLY A 26 -2.53 22.54 10.38
CA GLY A 26 -2.36 23.94 9.98
C GLY A 26 -1.74 24.13 8.58
N ALA A 27 -1.90 23.13 7.71
CA ALA A 27 -1.31 23.14 6.37
C ALA A 27 -2.08 24.09 5.44
N THR A 28 -1.51 25.28 5.18
CA THR A 28 -2.20 26.40 4.49
C THR A 28 -2.77 26.07 3.10
N LEU A 29 -2.22 25.08 2.41
CA LEU A 29 -2.67 24.63 1.08
C LEU A 29 -3.51 23.34 1.10
N ASP A 30 -3.56 22.66 2.24
CA ASP A 30 -4.19 21.35 2.42
C ASP A 30 -5.19 21.43 3.59
N THR A 31 -6.27 22.21 3.38
CA THR A 31 -7.31 22.44 4.39
C THR A 31 -8.45 21.42 4.29
N GLY A 32 -9.16 21.25 5.41
CA GLY A 32 -10.34 20.40 5.55
C GLY A 32 -10.02 18.95 5.90
N LEU A 33 -11.02 18.26 6.46
CA LEU A 33 -10.88 16.91 7.01
C LEU A 33 -10.26 15.91 6.04
N TYR A 34 -10.70 15.90 4.77
CA TYR A 34 -10.17 14.96 3.78
C TYR A 34 -8.65 15.12 3.61
N LYS A 35 -8.16 16.35 3.48
CA LYS A 35 -6.73 16.60 3.27
C LYS A 35 -5.91 16.27 4.51
N GLU A 36 -6.41 16.60 5.70
CA GLU A 36 -5.74 16.23 6.94
C GLU A 36 -5.74 14.72 7.20
N LEU A 37 -6.79 14.00 6.79
CA LEU A 37 -6.79 12.53 6.81
C LEU A 37 -5.75 11.95 5.85
N MET A 38 -5.56 12.54 4.67
CA MET A 38 -4.52 12.14 3.73
C MET A 38 -3.10 12.40 4.27
N ILE A 39 -2.90 13.50 5.01
CA ILE A 39 -1.64 13.77 5.71
C ILE A 39 -1.45 12.74 6.83
N SER A 40 -2.48 12.49 7.64
CA SER A 40 -2.44 11.52 8.74
C SER A 40 -2.07 10.13 8.24
N ALA A 41 -2.73 9.63 7.18
CA ALA A 41 -2.44 8.34 6.58
C ALA A 41 -0.98 8.25 6.10
N ARG A 42 -0.48 9.30 5.43
CA ARG A 42 0.93 9.38 5.00
C ARG A 42 1.90 9.30 6.18
N VAL A 43 1.64 10.02 7.27
CA VAL A 43 2.52 10.02 8.45
C VAL A 43 2.49 8.67 9.15
N LEU A 44 1.30 8.06 9.26
CA LEU A 44 1.14 6.71 9.79
C LEU A 44 1.91 5.68 8.96
N ASP A 45 1.72 5.66 7.64
CA ASP A 45 2.44 4.74 6.74
C ASP A 45 3.95 4.93 6.86
N GLN A 46 4.41 6.17 6.85
CA GLN A 46 5.82 6.48 6.99
C GLN A 46 6.42 6.01 8.33
N GLY A 47 5.70 6.18 9.44
CA GLY A 47 6.14 5.70 10.74
C GLY A 47 6.09 4.17 10.84
N PHE A 48 5.02 3.55 10.32
CA PHE A 48 4.83 2.11 10.34
C PHE A 48 5.90 1.40 9.50
N TYR A 49 5.93 1.68 8.19
CA TYR A 49 6.81 0.98 7.26
C TYR A 49 8.26 1.41 7.40
N GLY A 50 8.52 2.68 7.76
CA GLY A 50 9.87 3.14 8.02
C GLY A 50 10.49 2.50 9.27
N TRP A 51 9.68 2.19 10.29
CA TRP A 51 10.14 1.37 11.40
C TRP A 51 10.35 -0.08 10.97
N ARG A 52 9.38 -0.64 10.24
CA ARG A 52 9.36 -2.02 9.76
C ARG A 52 10.59 -2.41 8.97
N ASP A 53 11.03 -1.54 8.05
CA ASP A 53 12.19 -1.77 7.18
C ASP A 53 13.50 -1.17 7.71
N GLY A 54 13.45 -0.53 8.89
CA GLY A 54 14.61 0.09 9.54
C GLY A 54 15.10 1.38 8.86
N SER A 55 14.39 1.93 7.87
CA SER A 55 14.76 3.20 7.22
C SER A 55 14.48 4.43 8.11
N ARG A 56 13.63 4.29 9.13
CA ARG A 56 13.29 5.35 10.09
C ARG A 56 13.38 4.85 11.53
N LEU A 57 14.53 5.14 12.15
CA LEU A 57 14.83 4.77 13.54
C LEU A 57 14.75 5.95 14.51
N ASN A 58 14.45 7.14 14.02
CA ASN A 58 14.29 8.34 14.83
C ASN A 58 12.89 8.92 14.61
N LEU A 59 12.28 9.36 15.70
CA LEU A 59 11.10 10.19 15.73
C LEU A 59 11.52 11.64 15.45
N SER A 60 10.81 12.32 14.56
CA SER A 60 10.94 13.75 14.32
C SER A 60 9.73 14.47 14.88
N PHE A 61 9.98 15.47 15.71
CA PHE A 61 8.95 16.31 16.32
C PHE A 61 8.70 17.55 15.47
N TYR A 62 7.52 18.15 15.64
CA TYR A 62 7.25 19.51 15.20
C TYR A 62 8.37 20.43 15.73
N GLY A 63 8.76 21.44 14.95
CA GLY A 63 9.92 22.28 15.28
C GLY A 63 11.29 21.64 15.05
N GLY A 64 11.36 20.39 14.57
CA GLY A 64 12.58 19.78 14.00
C GLY A 64 13.50 19.08 15.00
N ARG A 65 13.15 19.00 16.29
CA ARG A 65 13.86 18.13 17.24
C ARG A 65 13.64 16.66 16.87
N THR A 66 14.59 15.80 17.25
CA THR A 66 14.48 14.36 17.02
C THR A 66 14.83 13.56 18.27
N ALA A 67 14.30 12.34 18.35
CA ALA A 67 14.65 11.36 19.38
C ALA A 67 14.76 9.97 18.76
N ARG A 68 15.61 9.11 19.34
CA ARG A 68 15.74 7.72 18.91
C ARG A 68 14.54 6.91 19.37
N LEU A 69 13.95 6.11 18.48
CA LEU A 69 12.90 5.16 18.83
C LEU A 69 13.49 3.95 19.56
N ALA A 70 12.78 3.45 20.57
CA ALA A 70 13.17 2.26 21.32
C ALA A 70 13.04 1.00 20.44
N PRO A 71 14.06 0.11 20.42
CA PRO A 71 14.08 -1.05 19.53
C PRO A 71 12.96 -2.08 19.80
N GLU A 72 12.32 -2.03 20.97
CA GLU A 72 11.24 -2.94 21.37
C GLU A 72 9.86 -2.51 20.84
N LEU A 73 9.74 -1.34 20.22
CA LEU A 73 8.47 -0.86 19.68
C LEU A 73 7.99 -1.74 18.52
N ASN A 74 6.68 -1.96 18.45
CA ASN A 74 6.04 -2.46 17.22
C ASN A 74 5.81 -1.32 16.22
N ALA A 75 5.60 -1.67 14.95
CA ALA A 75 5.42 -0.70 13.87
C ALA A 75 4.18 0.20 14.07
N GLY A 76 3.10 -0.33 14.65
CA GLY A 76 1.90 0.44 14.98
C GLY A 76 2.17 1.55 16.00
N SER A 77 2.93 1.25 17.06
CA SER A 77 3.33 2.22 18.08
C SER A 77 4.22 3.29 17.47
N ALA A 78 5.21 2.90 16.66
CA ALA A 78 6.07 3.84 15.95
C ALA A 78 5.27 4.78 15.02
N ALA A 79 4.24 4.27 14.34
CA ALA A 79 3.34 5.06 13.50
C ALA A 79 2.54 6.10 14.29
N ILE A 80 1.93 5.70 15.42
CA ILE A 80 1.18 6.63 16.28
C ILE A 80 2.13 7.69 16.87
N MET A 81 3.29 7.27 17.37
CA MET A 81 4.31 8.19 17.88
C MET A 81 4.73 9.21 16.82
N ALA A 82 4.96 8.78 15.57
CA ALA A 82 5.28 9.65 14.44
C ALA A 82 4.14 10.63 14.11
N LEU A 83 2.89 10.17 14.17
CA LEU A 83 1.71 11.01 13.94
C LEU A 83 1.63 12.15 14.96
N PHE A 84 1.72 11.85 16.25
CA PHE A 84 1.79 12.89 17.28
C PHE A 84 3.05 13.76 17.14
N GLY A 85 4.18 13.15 16.77
CA GLY A 85 5.43 13.87 16.56
C GLY A 85 5.30 14.94 15.48
N SER A 86 4.53 14.68 14.43
CA SER A 86 4.30 15.66 13.36
C SER A 86 3.49 16.90 13.78
N LEU A 87 2.77 16.84 14.91
CA LEU A 87 1.90 17.91 15.40
C LEU A 87 2.51 18.67 16.58
N TYR A 88 3.30 18.02 17.42
CA TYR A 88 3.68 18.56 18.72
C TYR A 88 5.19 18.69 18.93
N LEU A 89 5.59 19.75 19.66
CA LEU A 89 6.90 19.84 20.28
C LEU A 89 7.09 18.69 21.29
N PRO A 90 8.33 18.27 21.61
CA PRO A 90 8.58 17.10 22.47
C PRO A 90 7.84 17.11 23.81
N GLU A 91 7.75 18.26 24.47
CA GLU A 91 7.10 18.39 25.77
C GLU A 91 5.58 18.18 25.69
N ALA A 92 4.93 18.74 24.65
CA ALA A 92 3.50 18.53 24.41
C ALA A 92 3.21 17.12 23.89
N TRP A 93 4.11 16.58 23.07
CA TRP A 93 4.04 15.21 22.59
C TRP A 93 4.03 14.20 23.75
N ASP A 94 4.92 14.39 24.73
CA ASP A 94 5.02 13.51 25.90
C ASP A 94 3.71 13.51 26.70
N HIS A 95 3.12 14.69 26.89
CA HIS A 95 1.82 14.84 27.53
C HIS A 95 0.70 14.10 26.75
N HIS A 96 0.63 14.26 25.43
CA HIS A 96 -0.37 13.58 24.62
C HIS A 96 -0.18 12.06 24.55
N MET A 97 1.03 11.54 24.73
CA MET A 97 1.30 10.10 24.68
C MET A 97 1.19 9.42 26.05
N TYR A 98 1.58 10.09 27.12
CA TYR A 98 1.78 9.48 28.45
C TYR A 98 1.17 10.25 29.63
N GLY A 99 0.60 11.43 29.40
CA GLY A 99 -0.11 12.18 30.44
C GLY A 99 -1.40 11.48 30.91
N ASP A 100 -1.99 12.02 31.97
CA ASP A 100 -3.22 11.48 32.56
C ASP A 100 -4.36 11.41 31.51
N ASP A 101 -4.53 12.49 30.72
CA ASP A 101 -5.49 12.61 29.61
C ASP A 101 -4.85 12.31 28.24
N SER A 102 -3.93 11.35 28.20
CA SER A 102 -3.23 10.95 26.97
C SER A 102 -4.13 10.24 25.96
N PHE A 103 -3.64 10.16 24.73
CA PHE A 103 -4.21 9.32 23.68
C PHE A 103 -4.29 7.86 24.08
N LEU A 104 -3.34 7.35 24.89
CA LEU A 104 -3.38 5.98 25.38
C LEU A 104 -4.54 5.76 26.36
N SER A 105 -4.74 6.69 27.31
CA SER A 105 -5.90 6.67 28.23
C SER A 105 -7.21 6.69 27.44
N PHE A 106 -7.33 7.62 26.48
CA PHE A 106 -8.49 7.74 25.60
C PHE A 106 -8.72 6.48 24.74
N TYR A 107 -7.66 5.90 24.18
CA TYR A 107 -7.74 4.67 23.39
C TYR A 107 -8.28 3.52 24.23
N ARG A 108 -7.80 3.37 25.47
CA ARG A 108 -8.26 2.32 26.41
C ARG A 108 -9.72 2.48 26.80
N GLU A 109 -10.19 3.71 26.98
CA GLU A 109 -11.59 3.99 27.28
C GLU A 109 -12.52 3.49 26.16
N ILE A 110 -12.12 3.69 24.90
CA ILE A 110 -12.97 3.36 23.75
C ILE A 110 -12.81 1.90 23.31
N PHE A 111 -11.58 1.40 23.28
CA PHE A 111 -11.25 0.11 22.63
C PHE A 111 -10.84 -0.99 23.62
N GLY A 112 -10.70 -0.67 24.91
CA GLY A 112 -10.23 -1.58 25.94
C GLY A 112 -8.69 -1.72 25.96
N ASP A 113 -8.23 -2.81 26.59
CA ASP A 113 -6.80 -3.10 26.78
C ASP A 113 -6.08 -3.35 25.43
N GLU A 114 -5.20 -2.44 25.04
CA GLU A 114 -4.42 -2.52 23.82
C GLU A 114 -3.39 -3.65 23.81
N LEU A 115 -2.84 -4.03 24.97
CA LEU A 115 -1.88 -5.12 25.08
C LEU A 115 -2.57 -6.47 24.88
N ALA A 116 -3.75 -6.64 25.49
CA ALA A 116 -4.56 -7.84 25.27
C ALA A 116 -4.98 -8.00 23.80
N ARG A 117 -5.35 -6.88 23.15
CA ARG A 117 -5.70 -6.87 21.72
C ARG A 117 -4.50 -7.20 20.84
N ALA A 118 -3.34 -6.60 21.11
CA ALA A 118 -2.10 -6.91 20.38
C ALA A 118 -1.73 -8.39 20.55
N ALA A 119 -1.81 -8.94 21.76
CA ALA A 119 -1.52 -10.34 22.03
C ALA A 119 -2.48 -11.33 21.35
N ALA A 120 -3.68 -10.89 20.97
CA ALA A 120 -4.65 -11.73 20.26
C ALA A 120 -4.31 -11.92 18.77
N VAL A 121 -3.48 -11.03 18.20
CA VAL A 121 -3.13 -11.06 16.77
C VAL A 121 -1.63 -11.29 16.54
N GLU A 122 -0.76 -10.89 17.47
CA GLU A 122 0.69 -11.00 17.33
C GLU A 122 1.24 -12.38 17.76
N PRO A 123 2.25 -12.93 17.06
CA PRO A 123 2.82 -12.42 15.81
C PRO A 123 1.91 -12.73 14.61
N TYR A 124 1.37 -11.71 13.95
CA TYR A 124 0.56 -11.94 12.73
C TYR A 124 1.46 -12.25 11.53
N LEU A 125 2.75 -11.92 11.65
CA LEU A 125 3.80 -12.30 10.70
C LEU A 125 4.69 -13.39 11.29
N SER A 126 4.26 -14.63 11.10
CA SER A 126 5.03 -15.80 11.49
C SER A 126 6.23 -16.03 10.56
N HIS A 127 7.27 -16.66 11.10
CA HIS A 127 8.49 -17.04 10.35
C HIS A 127 8.23 -18.08 9.26
N THR A 128 7.04 -18.66 9.21
CA THR A 128 6.63 -19.67 8.22
C THR A 128 5.82 -19.08 7.06
N ILE A 129 5.50 -17.78 7.09
CA ILE A 129 4.77 -17.16 5.99
C ILE A 129 5.61 -17.23 4.73
N GLN A 130 4.95 -17.57 3.63
CA GLN A 130 5.50 -17.54 2.30
C GLN A 130 4.49 -16.84 1.39
N GLN A 131 5.01 -16.16 0.37
CA GLN A 131 4.17 -15.75 -0.74
C GLN A 131 3.64 -17.03 -1.42
N PRO A 132 2.35 -17.11 -1.76
CA PRO A 132 1.85 -18.18 -2.61
C PRO A 132 2.53 -18.15 -3.99
N GLU A 133 2.37 -19.23 -4.76
CA GLU A 133 2.70 -19.19 -6.18
C GLU A 133 1.85 -18.12 -6.86
N LEU A 134 2.51 -17.13 -7.45
CA LEU A 134 1.88 -16.05 -8.20
C LEU A 134 2.38 -16.10 -9.63
N MET A 135 1.49 -15.86 -10.57
CA MET A 135 1.82 -15.73 -11.99
C MET A 135 2.08 -14.27 -12.35
N LEU A 136 2.77 -14.04 -13.46
CA LEU A 136 2.72 -12.74 -14.10
C LEU A 136 1.27 -12.40 -14.46
N PRO A 137 0.79 -11.15 -14.22
CA PRO A 137 -0.62 -10.76 -14.31
C PRO A 137 -1.08 -10.52 -15.75
N PHE A 138 -0.61 -11.35 -16.68
CA PHE A 138 -0.94 -11.33 -18.10
C PHE A 138 -0.89 -12.74 -18.71
N PRO A 139 -1.54 -12.94 -19.88
CA PRO A 139 -1.65 -14.25 -20.51
C PRO A 139 -0.30 -14.87 -20.92
N ILE A 140 -0.30 -16.20 -20.97
CA ILE A 140 0.82 -17.01 -21.47
C ILE A 140 1.04 -16.70 -22.97
N GLY A 141 2.31 -16.59 -23.37
CA GLY A 141 2.72 -16.38 -24.76
C GLY A 141 2.55 -14.94 -25.27
N GLU A 142 1.90 -14.06 -24.51
CA GLU A 142 1.76 -12.65 -24.84
C GLU A 142 2.99 -11.85 -24.41
N ALA A 143 3.42 -10.92 -25.26
CA ALA A 143 4.55 -10.05 -24.97
C ALA A 143 4.10 -8.79 -24.24
N TRP A 144 4.61 -8.62 -23.03
CA TRP A 144 4.38 -7.45 -22.19
C TRP A 144 5.69 -6.74 -21.90
N SER A 145 5.62 -5.49 -21.48
CA SER A 145 6.75 -4.69 -21.07
C SER A 145 6.71 -4.47 -19.56
N PHE A 146 7.80 -4.78 -18.87
CA PHE A 146 8.05 -4.37 -17.50
C PHE A 146 8.40 -2.87 -17.50
N THR A 147 7.38 -2.04 -17.34
CA THR A 147 7.49 -0.58 -17.54
C THR A 147 7.92 0.15 -16.28
N GLY A 148 7.52 -0.37 -15.12
CA GLY A 148 7.80 0.24 -13.82
C GLY A 148 8.41 -0.76 -12.86
N GLY A 149 9.67 -0.54 -12.50
CA GLY A 149 10.33 -1.27 -11.43
C GLY A 149 9.72 -0.98 -10.07
N PRO A 150 10.23 -1.60 -9.00
CA PRO A 150 9.70 -1.45 -7.65
C PRO A 150 9.53 0.01 -7.24
N HIS A 151 8.30 0.38 -6.91
CA HIS A 151 7.93 1.73 -6.46
C HIS A 151 6.84 1.63 -5.38
N ILE A 152 6.39 2.80 -4.90
CA ILE A 152 5.44 2.92 -3.78
C ILE A 152 4.23 2.02 -4.03
N THR A 153 3.93 1.13 -3.09
CA THR A 153 2.85 0.14 -3.25
C THR A 153 1.47 0.77 -3.48
N TRP A 154 1.13 1.83 -2.74
CA TRP A 154 -0.18 2.48 -2.83
C TRP A 154 -0.10 3.99 -2.51
N GLN A 155 0.26 4.32 -1.28
CA GLN A 155 0.27 5.68 -0.74
C GLN A 155 1.70 6.06 -0.35
N THR A 156 2.03 7.35 -0.37
CA THR A 156 3.35 7.79 0.11
C THR A 156 3.59 7.31 1.54
N GLY A 157 4.66 6.55 1.75
CA GLY A 157 5.01 5.95 3.04
C GLY A 157 4.99 4.42 2.99
N THR A 158 4.23 3.81 2.08
CA THR A 158 4.25 2.35 1.87
C THR A 158 5.57 1.90 1.24
N PRO A 159 5.97 0.61 1.40
CA PRO A 159 7.23 0.10 0.87
C PRO A 159 7.27 0.14 -0.66
N ARG A 160 8.43 -0.22 -1.21
CA ARG A 160 8.58 -0.44 -2.65
C ARG A 160 8.06 -1.82 -3.03
N GLY A 161 6.75 -1.92 -3.16
CA GLY A 161 6.03 -3.18 -3.35
C GLY A 161 5.20 -3.29 -4.63
N ALA A 162 5.10 -2.20 -5.41
CA ALA A 162 4.39 -2.22 -6.69
C ALA A 162 5.32 -2.37 -7.89
N VAL A 163 4.81 -2.99 -8.95
CA VAL A 163 5.45 -3.16 -10.26
C VAL A 163 4.43 -2.95 -11.38
N ASP A 164 4.90 -2.41 -12.51
CA ASP A 164 4.02 -2.06 -13.63
C ASP A 164 4.32 -2.88 -14.88
N PHE A 165 3.25 -3.39 -15.50
CA PHE A 165 3.31 -4.11 -16.76
C PHE A 165 2.40 -3.47 -17.80
N ALA A 166 2.90 -3.26 -19.01
CA ALA A 166 2.12 -2.71 -20.12
C ALA A 166 2.07 -3.71 -21.29
N PRO A 167 0.91 -3.88 -21.95
CA PRO A 167 0.81 -4.75 -23.12
C PRO A 167 1.51 -4.09 -24.33
N ILE A 168 2.18 -4.89 -25.17
CA ILE A 168 2.88 -4.37 -26.37
C ILE A 168 1.94 -4.45 -27.58
N THR A 169 1.01 -3.49 -27.68
CA THR A 169 -0.15 -3.55 -28.60
C THR A 169 -0.14 -2.52 -29.73
N GLY A 170 0.76 -1.53 -29.68
CA GLY A 170 0.78 -0.41 -30.64
C GLY A 170 -0.43 0.53 -30.55
N GLU A 171 -1.24 0.38 -29.49
CA GLU A 171 -2.41 1.23 -29.21
C GLU A 171 -1.98 2.66 -28.85
N PRO A 172 -2.85 3.68 -29.07
CA PRO A 172 -2.59 5.03 -28.59
C PRO A 172 -2.36 5.08 -27.08
N ALA A 173 -1.54 6.03 -26.62
CA ALA A 173 -1.31 6.24 -25.20
C ALA A 173 -2.65 6.45 -24.46
N CYS A 174 -2.80 5.79 -23.31
CA CYS A 174 -3.99 5.84 -22.46
C CYS A 174 -5.30 5.33 -23.09
N ALA A 175 -5.24 4.59 -24.19
CA ALA A 175 -6.38 3.81 -24.64
C ALA A 175 -6.68 2.67 -23.64
N VAL A 176 -7.97 2.33 -23.48
CA VAL A 176 -8.35 1.05 -22.86
C VAL A 176 -7.80 -0.06 -23.73
N SER A 177 -6.92 -0.89 -23.19
CA SER A 177 -6.25 -1.92 -23.98
C SER A 177 -7.23 -2.98 -24.46
N ALA A 178 -7.06 -3.46 -25.68
CA ALA A 178 -7.73 -4.66 -26.16
C ALA A 178 -7.22 -5.94 -25.47
N TRP A 179 -6.04 -5.89 -24.86
CA TRP A 179 -5.42 -7.02 -24.17
C TRP A 179 -5.89 -7.08 -22.71
N TRP A 180 -5.79 -8.27 -22.13
CA TRP A 180 -6.31 -8.55 -20.79
C TRP A 180 -5.18 -8.64 -19.78
N THR A 181 -5.36 -8.02 -18.61
CA THR A 181 -4.67 -8.50 -17.42
C THR A 181 -5.39 -9.76 -16.90
N THR A 182 -4.63 -10.67 -16.30
CA THR A 182 -5.15 -11.92 -15.74
C THR A 182 -4.90 -12.00 -14.24
N ALA A 183 -5.72 -12.76 -13.55
CA ALA A 183 -5.54 -13.05 -12.14
C ALA A 183 -4.27 -13.89 -11.92
N ALA A 184 -3.32 -13.35 -11.16
CA ALA A 184 -2.04 -13.99 -10.84
C ALA A 184 -2.18 -15.22 -9.93
N ALA A 185 -3.33 -15.39 -9.25
CA ALA A 185 -3.70 -16.56 -8.47
C ALA A 185 -5.25 -16.66 -8.40
N SER A 186 -5.80 -17.80 -7.97
CA SER A 186 -7.24 -17.92 -7.74
C SER A 186 -7.66 -17.16 -6.47
N GLY A 187 -8.82 -16.49 -6.50
CA GLY A 187 -9.33 -15.79 -5.33
C GLY A 187 -10.70 -15.12 -5.53
N LEU A 188 -11.20 -14.52 -4.46
CA LEU A 188 -12.45 -13.78 -4.41
C LEU A 188 -12.20 -12.28 -4.65
N VAL A 189 -12.96 -11.67 -5.56
CA VAL A 189 -12.92 -10.21 -5.74
C VAL A 189 -13.65 -9.54 -4.56
N VAL A 190 -12.89 -8.88 -3.68
CA VAL A 190 -13.41 -8.21 -2.47
C VAL A 190 -13.53 -6.69 -2.62
N ARG A 191 -12.85 -6.11 -3.61
CA ARG A 191 -13.03 -4.71 -4.03
C ARG A 191 -12.93 -4.59 -5.54
N SER A 192 -13.85 -3.82 -6.13
CA SER A 192 -13.86 -3.50 -7.56
C SER A 192 -14.41 -2.09 -7.77
N ASP A 193 -13.60 -1.09 -7.42
CA ASP A 193 -13.99 0.32 -7.46
C ASP A 193 -12.75 1.19 -7.73
N TRP A 194 -12.96 2.39 -8.27
CA TRP A 194 -11.88 3.35 -8.59
C TRP A 194 -10.78 2.78 -9.48
N ASN A 195 -11.16 1.93 -10.44
CA ASN A 195 -10.25 1.23 -11.37
C ASN A 195 -9.24 0.30 -10.66
N VAL A 196 -9.63 -0.19 -9.48
CA VAL A 196 -8.89 -1.16 -8.67
C VAL A 196 -9.67 -2.44 -8.56
N VAL A 197 -8.99 -3.57 -8.65
CA VAL A 197 -9.50 -4.89 -8.26
C VAL A 197 -8.63 -5.42 -7.14
N ALA A 198 -9.24 -5.79 -6.01
CA ALA A 198 -8.58 -6.52 -4.93
C ALA A 198 -9.05 -7.97 -4.92
N LEU A 199 -8.09 -8.89 -5.01
CA LEU A 199 -8.31 -10.32 -5.08
C LEU A 199 -7.81 -10.99 -3.80
N ASP A 200 -8.74 -11.42 -2.96
CA ASP A 200 -8.52 -12.15 -1.72
C ASP A 200 -8.29 -13.64 -2.03
N LEU A 201 -7.14 -14.18 -1.61
CA LEU A 201 -6.73 -15.53 -1.97
C LEU A 201 -7.21 -16.61 -0.99
N ASP A 202 -7.66 -16.25 0.21
CA ASP A 202 -8.26 -17.24 1.14
C ASP A 202 -9.80 -17.24 1.09
N GLY A 203 -10.39 -16.20 0.51
CA GLY A 203 -11.79 -16.15 0.13
C GLY A 203 -12.74 -15.92 1.30
N ASP A 204 -12.24 -15.43 2.44
CA ASP A 204 -13.04 -15.10 3.60
C ASP A 204 -13.84 -13.80 3.42
N GLY A 205 -13.52 -13.01 2.39
CA GLY A 205 -14.20 -11.77 2.04
C GLY A 205 -13.66 -10.53 2.74
N ASP A 206 -12.57 -10.64 3.51
CA ASP A 206 -11.92 -9.54 4.21
C ASP A 206 -10.61 -9.14 3.53
N GLU A 207 -10.56 -7.91 2.99
CA GLU A 207 -9.33 -7.39 2.36
C GLU A 207 -8.18 -7.17 3.36
N GLY A 208 -8.44 -7.34 4.66
CA GLY A 208 -7.52 -7.18 5.78
C GLY A 208 -6.90 -8.48 6.31
N THR A 209 -7.27 -9.64 5.77
CA THR A 209 -6.74 -10.95 6.15
C THR A 209 -6.05 -11.62 4.96
N GLY A 210 -5.33 -12.71 5.22
CA GLY A 210 -4.76 -13.54 4.18
C GLY A 210 -3.81 -12.81 3.24
N TRP A 211 -3.58 -13.39 2.06
CA TRP A 211 -2.92 -12.70 0.96
C TRP A 211 -3.97 -12.01 0.09
N VAL A 212 -3.75 -10.74 -0.22
CA VAL A 212 -4.57 -9.99 -1.17
C VAL A 212 -3.70 -9.39 -2.26
N LEU A 213 -4.11 -9.59 -3.51
CA LEU A 213 -3.47 -9.03 -4.69
C LEU A 213 -4.25 -7.81 -5.16
N ILE A 214 -3.53 -6.74 -5.51
CA ILE A 214 -4.10 -5.47 -5.94
C ILE A 214 -3.69 -5.20 -7.38
N TYR A 215 -4.69 -4.96 -8.22
CA TYR A 215 -4.54 -4.58 -9.62
C TYR A 215 -5.16 -3.20 -9.80
N MET A 216 -4.37 -2.22 -10.23
CA MET A 216 -4.85 -0.87 -10.48
C MET A 216 -4.67 -0.49 -11.96
N HIS A 217 -5.37 0.57 -12.36
CA HIS A 217 -5.50 1.03 -13.73
C HIS A 217 -6.31 0.07 -14.61
N ILE A 218 -7.26 -0.63 -13.99
CA ILE A 218 -8.20 -1.51 -14.70
C ILE A 218 -9.37 -0.69 -15.21
N ALA A 219 -9.66 -0.74 -16.50
CA ALA A 219 -10.79 -0.04 -17.12
C ALA A 219 -12.10 -0.41 -16.43
N GLU A 220 -13.08 0.50 -16.44
CA GLU A 220 -14.43 0.18 -15.96
C GLU A 220 -15.09 -0.90 -16.82
N LYS A 221 -14.75 -0.90 -18.11
CA LYS A 221 -15.17 -1.94 -19.05
C LYS A 221 -14.60 -3.30 -18.64
N ASP A 222 -15.51 -4.27 -18.49
CA ASP A 222 -15.23 -5.68 -18.22
C ASP A 222 -14.43 -5.96 -16.93
N LYS A 223 -14.44 -5.00 -16.00
CA LYS A 223 -13.94 -5.18 -14.63
C LYS A 223 -14.89 -6.12 -13.86
N PRO A 224 -14.38 -7.12 -13.12
CA PRO A 224 -15.20 -8.08 -12.38
C PRO A 224 -15.96 -7.39 -11.25
N ALA A 225 -17.17 -7.86 -10.94
CA ALA A 225 -17.93 -7.38 -9.79
C ALA A 225 -17.38 -7.96 -8.48
N VAL A 226 -17.57 -7.24 -7.36
CA VAL A 226 -17.32 -7.78 -6.02
C VAL A 226 -18.15 -9.06 -5.81
N GLY A 227 -17.55 -10.07 -5.17
CA GLY A 227 -18.12 -11.40 -4.98
C GLY A 227 -17.85 -12.38 -6.13
N THR A 228 -17.19 -11.94 -7.21
CA THR A 228 -16.79 -12.84 -8.29
C THR A 228 -15.57 -13.64 -7.87
N TRP A 229 -15.64 -14.98 -7.99
CA TRP A 229 -14.46 -15.83 -7.88
C TRP A 229 -13.72 -15.86 -9.22
N LEU A 230 -12.43 -15.57 -9.21
CA LEU A 230 -11.56 -15.69 -10.38
C LEU A 230 -10.60 -16.85 -10.15
N GLU A 231 -10.51 -17.73 -11.14
CA GLU A 231 -9.43 -18.71 -11.17
C GLU A 231 -8.11 -18.06 -11.58
N LYS A 232 -6.99 -18.68 -11.21
CA LYS A 232 -5.68 -18.37 -11.77
C LYS A 232 -5.77 -18.30 -13.30
N ASP A 233 -5.20 -17.25 -13.87
CA ASP A 233 -5.22 -16.93 -15.31
C ASP A 233 -6.57 -16.49 -15.88
N ALA A 234 -7.62 -16.40 -15.06
CA ALA A 234 -8.87 -15.80 -15.51
C ALA A 234 -8.66 -14.34 -15.89
N ARG A 235 -9.42 -13.90 -16.90
CA ARG A 235 -9.47 -12.51 -17.35
C ARG A 235 -9.98 -11.61 -16.23
N LEU A 236 -9.14 -10.68 -15.78
CA LEU A 236 -9.44 -9.77 -14.66
C LEU A 236 -9.85 -8.38 -15.14
N GLY A 237 -9.46 -7.98 -16.35
CA GLY A 237 -9.89 -6.72 -16.95
C GLY A 237 -8.90 -6.18 -17.96
N HIS A 238 -9.12 -4.94 -18.37
CA HIS A 238 -8.29 -4.26 -19.36
C HIS A 238 -7.40 -3.19 -18.71
N PRO A 239 -6.08 -3.19 -18.92
CA PRO A 239 -5.23 -2.05 -18.59
C PRO A 239 -5.74 -0.75 -19.21
N SER A 240 -5.60 0.38 -18.51
CA SER A 240 -6.15 1.69 -18.92
C SER A 240 -5.44 2.86 -18.23
N CYS A 241 -5.95 4.09 -18.42
CA CYS A 241 -5.60 5.26 -17.60
C CYS A 241 -6.83 5.84 -16.85
N GLU A 242 -7.92 5.07 -16.73
CA GLU A 242 -9.23 5.61 -16.31
C GLU A 242 -9.30 6.00 -14.82
N GLY A 243 -8.42 5.46 -13.98
CA GLY A 243 -8.40 5.79 -12.55
C GLY A 243 -7.00 5.96 -11.99
N GLY A 244 -6.90 6.80 -10.95
CA GLY A 244 -5.63 7.23 -10.37
C GLY A 244 -4.81 8.12 -11.31
N SER A 245 -3.51 8.23 -11.02
CA SER A 245 -2.55 8.94 -11.88
C SER A 245 -1.77 7.94 -12.71
N ALA A 246 -1.93 7.96 -14.03
CA ALA A 246 -1.18 7.13 -14.98
C ALA A 246 -0.59 7.99 -16.10
N THR A 247 0.61 7.63 -16.56
CA THR A 247 1.27 8.26 -17.73
C THR A 247 1.08 7.47 -19.03
N GLY A 248 0.50 6.26 -18.93
CA GLY A 248 0.24 5.36 -20.04
C GLY A 248 -0.55 4.13 -19.60
N THR A 249 -1.04 3.35 -20.57
CA THR A 249 -1.82 2.13 -20.34
C THR A 249 -0.96 1.03 -19.75
N HIS A 250 -1.21 0.66 -18.49
CA HIS A 250 -0.50 -0.41 -17.79
C HIS A 250 -1.39 -1.01 -16.69
N VAL A 251 -0.94 -2.12 -16.10
CA VAL A 251 -1.45 -2.62 -14.82
C VAL A 251 -0.41 -2.34 -13.74
N HIS A 252 -0.83 -1.66 -12.68
CA HIS A 252 -0.07 -1.52 -11.43
C HIS A 252 -0.41 -2.72 -10.54
N PHE A 253 0.58 -3.55 -10.26
CA PHE A 253 0.41 -4.78 -9.48
C PHE A 253 1.10 -4.67 -8.12
N ALA A 254 0.37 -4.99 -7.06
CA ALA A 254 0.84 -4.96 -5.68
C ALA A 254 0.25 -6.11 -4.87
N ARG A 255 0.81 -6.36 -3.67
CA ARG A 255 0.33 -7.37 -2.74
C ARG A 255 0.42 -6.92 -1.29
N LYS A 256 -0.49 -7.44 -0.49
CA LYS A 256 -0.49 -7.29 0.97
C LYS A 256 -0.79 -8.61 1.64
N TYR A 257 -0.39 -8.72 2.90
CA TYR A 257 -0.74 -9.86 3.75
C TYR A 257 -1.25 -9.36 5.10
N ASN A 258 -2.42 -9.82 5.53
CA ASN A 258 -3.11 -9.34 6.73
C ASN A 258 -3.19 -7.81 6.81
N GLY A 259 -3.53 -7.17 5.68
CA GLY A 259 -3.61 -5.71 5.58
C GLY A 259 -2.27 -4.96 5.46
N GLU A 260 -1.12 -5.59 5.72
CA GLU A 260 0.20 -4.98 5.58
C GLU A 260 0.70 -5.05 4.12
N TRP A 261 1.08 -3.91 3.54
CA TRP A 261 1.72 -3.85 2.23
C TRP A 261 3.13 -4.44 2.28
N PHE A 262 3.48 -5.29 1.32
CA PHE A 262 4.82 -5.88 1.24
C PHE A 262 5.67 -5.28 0.14
N GLY A 263 6.94 -5.02 0.45
CA GLY A 263 7.95 -4.69 -0.54
C GLY A 263 8.28 -5.88 -1.46
N VAL A 264 9.10 -5.65 -2.48
CA VAL A 264 9.56 -6.73 -3.38
C VAL A 264 10.74 -7.53 -2.84
N GLY A 265 11.42 -7.03 -1.82
CA GLY A 265 12.62 -7.62 -1.23
C GLY A 265 12.34 -8.62 -0.11
N ASP A 266 13.40 -9.01 0.60
CA ASP A 266 13.30 -9.86 1.78
C ASP A 266 12.52 -9.16 2.91
N PRO A 267 11.88 -9.92 3.83
CA PRO A 267 11.93 -11.37 3.98
C PRO A 267 10.99 -12.15 3.05
N LEU A 268 10.06 -11.47 2.39
CA LEU A 268 9.07 -12.10 1.50
C LEU A 268 9.29 -11.54 0.09
N PRO A 269 10.25 -12.08 -0.71
CA PRO A 269 10.52 -11.54 -2.03
C PRO A 269 9.31 -11.69 -2.96
N MET A 270 9.11 -10.72 -3.85
CA MET A 270 8.10 -10.84 -4.90
C MET A 270 8.62 -11.75 -6.01
N VAL A 271 7.91 -12.85 -6.24
CA VAL A 271 8.20 -13.81 -7.31
C VAL A 271 6.95 -14.03 -8.15
N LEU A 272 7.03 -13.82 -9.47
CA LEU A 272 5.91 -13.95 -10.41
C LEU A 272 6.30 -14.89 -11.55
N SER A 273 5.64 -16.03 -11.73
CA SER A 273 6.00 -17.07 -12.71
C SER A 273 7.50 -17.46 -12.67
N GLY A 274 8.08 -17.51 -11.46
CA GLY A 274 9.50 -17.77 -11.21
C GLY A 274 10.44 -16.57 -11.40
N TRP A 275 9.93 -15.41 -11.84
CA TRP A 275 10.70 -14.18 -11.93
C TRP A 275 10.75 -13.46 -10.58
N ARG A 276 11.93 -13.40 -9.97
CA ARG A 276 12.14 -12.60 -8.76
C ARG A 276 12.35 -11.14 -9.13
N VAL A 277 11.67 -10.25 -8.41
CA VAL A 277 11.78 -8.79 -8.61
C VAL A 277 12.87 -8.20 -7.72
N PHE A 278 13.69 -7.32 -8.27
CA PHE A 278 14.74 -6.59 -7.57
C PHE A 278 14.56 -5.08 -7.75
N ALA A 279 14.63 -4.35 -6.63
CA ALA A 279 14.59 -2.90 -6.62
C ALA A 279 15.96 -2.31 -7.03
N GLY A 280 15.95 -1.31 -7.92
CA GLY A 280 17.13 -0.49 -8.22
C GLY A 280 17.30 0.65 -7.20
N ASP A 281 18.25 1.55 -7.43
CA ASP A 281 18.57 2.63 -6.49
C ASP A 281 17.44 3.66 -6.35
N ARG A 282 16.73 3.97 -7.45
CA ARG A 282 15.62 4.93 -7.44
C ARG A 282 14.27 4.26 -7.67
N ARG A 283 13.20 5.01 -7.35
CA ARG A 283 11.82 4.60 -7.66
C ARG A 283 11.67 4.27 -9.15
N TYR A 284 10.89 3.25 -9.46
CA TYR A 284 10.67 2.72 -10.81
C TYR A 284 11.89 2.09 -11.48
N GLU A 285 13.09 2.18 -10.88
CA GLU A 285 14.26 1.42 -11.33
C GLU A 285 14.26 0.02 -10.69
N GLY A 286 14.70 -0.97 -11.44
CA GLY A 286 14.80 -2.35 -10.99
C GLY A 286 14.84 -3.33 -12.16
N PHE A 287 14.90 -4.63 -11.82
CA PHE A 287 14.89 -5.70 -12.81
C PHE A 287 14.17 -6.93 -12.25
N MET A 288 13.74 -7.80 -13.16
CA MET A 288 13.24 -9.13 -12.86
C MET A 288 14.26 -10.17 -13.32
N GLN A 289 14.43 -11.24 -12.54
CA GLN A 289 15.36 -12.33 -12.88
C GLN A 289 14.70 -13.70 -12.77
N LYS A 290 14.85 -14.53 -13.82
CA LYS A 290 14.50 -15.96 -13.84
C LYS A 290 15.70 -16.75 -14.37
N GLY A 291 16.44 -17.40 -13.47
CA GLY A 291 17.72 -18.03 -13.82
C GLY A 291 18.75 -17.01 -14.31
N GLU A 292 19.24 -17.19 -15.54
CA GLU A 292 20.18 -16.27 -16.20
C GLU A 292 19.48 -15.12 -16.95
N LEU A 293 18.16 -15.20 -17.11
CA LEU A 293 17.39 -14.18 -17.81
C LEU A 293 17.16 -12.96 -16.90
N ILE A 294 17.38 -11.77 -17.46
CA ILE A 294 17.17 -10.48 -16.80
C ILE A 294 16.30 -9.61 -17.69
N VAL A 295 15.25 -9.02 -17.10
CA VAL A 295 14.40 -8.01 -17.73
C VAL A 295 14.48 -6.75 -16.89
N THR A 296 14.90 -5.63 -17.48
CA THR A 296 15.07 -4.36 -16.77
C THR A 296 13.85 -3.48 -16.94
N ALA A 297 13.41 -2.80 -15.89
CA ALA A 297 12.30 -1.86 -15.99
C ALA A 297 12.66 -0.68 -16.90
N VAL A 298 11.82 -0.40 -17.90
CA VAL A 298 11.98 0.76 -18.79
C VAL A 298 10.62 1.44 -19.00
N PRO A 299 10.41 2.68 -18.52
CA PRO A 299 9.11 3.36 -18.57
C PRO A 299 8.47 3.47 -19.95
N TYR A 300 9.28 3.56 -21.01
CA TYR A 300 8.80 3.70 -22.38
C TYR A 300 8.82 2.39 -23.19
N GLY A 301 9.15 1.26 -22.55
CA GLY A 301 9.17 -0.06 -23.16
C GLY A 301 10.21 -0.24 -24.27
N SER A 302 11.45 -0.58 -23.89
CA SER A 302 12.47 -1.05 -24.83
C SER A 302 12.47 -2.59 -24.95
N SER A 303 13.31 -3.15 -25.84
CA SER A 303 13.53 -4.61 -25.92
C SER A 303 13.93 -5.22 -24.58
N ASP A 304 14.64 -4.47 -23.74
CA ASP A 304 15.20 -4.94 -22.48
C ASP A 304 14.14 -5.07 -21.37
N ALA A 305 12.97 -4.44 -21.58
CA ALA A 305 11.81 -4.54 -20.72
C ALA A 305 10.83 -5.62 -21.18
N LYS A 306 11.06 -6.27 -22.32
CA LYS A 306 10.14 -7.26 -22.86
C LYS A 306 10.18 -8.54 -22.02
N ILE A 307 9.01 -8.97 -21.58
CA ILE A 307 8.79 -10.22 -20.87
C ILE A 307 7.69 -11.01 -21.57
N ILE A 308 7.91 -12.31 -21.70
CA ILE A 308 6.91 -13.27 -22.18
C ILE A 308 6.77 -14.31 -21.08
N ARG A 309 5.54 -14.64 -20.74
CA ARG A 309 5.22 -15.69 -19.78
C ARG A 309 5.14 -17.03 -20.51
N ASP A 310 5.94 -18.00 -20.08
CA ASP A 310 6.03 -19.32 -20.71
C ASP A 310 5.00 -20.34 -20.18
N GLU A 311 4.56 -20.15 -18.93
CA GLU A 311 3.67 -21.02 -18.14
C GLU A 311 2.87 -20.19 -17.12
#